data_AF-A0A497Q1A5-F1
#
_entry.id   AF-A0A497Q1A5-F1
#
_cell.length_a   1.000
_cell.length_b   1.000
_cell.length_c   1.000
_cell.angle_alpha   90.00
_cell.angle_beta   90.00
_cell.angle_gamma   90.00
#
_symmetry.space_group_name_H-M   'P 1'
#
loop_
_entity.id
_entity.type
_entity.pdbx_description
1 polymer ?
#
loop_
_entity_poly.entity_id
_entity_poly.type
_entity_poly.pdbx_seq_one_letter_code
_entity_poly.pdbx_strand_id
1 'polypeptide(L)'
;MDEKLKKDIEAIVAEIFSQNEEAEKIEETEKALSKSAEVISELTASLERKNTKEEEMSSELADLNESVANLKTELEAAQKEVKQSNENLAEAENKIEEMKRDKAAEVRMNELSAAGVALSDKKTQTSKVREMDDETFTSYKEELISLRKAVEDELHNSFEEEEGSEEEEGSEEEEGSEEEEGSEEEEEGSEETPPANIDPNVAVAAAMNLELQPSDNIINKYQKLGKAMADNMKNS
;
A
#
# COMPACT_ATOMS: atom_id res chain seq x y z
N MET A 1 -46.32 -19.75 109.75
CA MET A 1 -46.59 -19.80 108.30
C MET A 1 -47.20 -21.15 108.00
N ASP A 2 -48.32 -21.18 107.29
CA ASP A 2 -48.96 -22.41 106.83
C ASP A 2 -48.05 -23.16 105.86
N GLU A 3 -47.89 -24.48 106.00
CA GLU A 3 -47.09 -25.32 105.08
C GLU A 3 -47.57 -25.22 103.64
N LYS A 4 -48.88 -25.05 103.45
CA LYS A 4 -49.50 -24.86 102.14
C LYS A 4 -48.96 -23.62 101.42
N LEU A 5 -48.84 -22.50 102.13
CA LEU A 5 -48.30 -21.25 101.58
C LEU A 5 -46.84 -21.42 101.13
N LYS A 6 -46.06 -22.22 101.88
CA LYS A 6 -44.66 -22.49 101.57
C LYS A 6 -44.51 -23.30 100.28
N LYS A 7 -45.35 -24.32 100.11
CA LYS A 7 -45.37 -25.19 98.95
C LYS A 7 -45.85 -24.46 97.69
N ASP A 8 -46.84 -23.57 97.84
CA ASP A 8 -47.33 -22.73 96.75
C ASP A 8 -46.24 -21.73 96.29
N ILE A 9 -45.49 -21.14 97.23
CA ILE A 9 -44.34 -20.27 96.91
C ILE A 9 -43.24 -21.05 96.18
N GLU A 10 -42.89 -22.25 96.63
CA GLU A 10 -41.89 -23.10 95.96
C GLU A 10 -42.29 -23.44 94.52
N ALA A 11 -43.56 -23.76 94.28
CA ALA A 11 -44.08 -24.04 92.95
C ALA A 11 -44.04 -22.80 92.03
N ILE A 12 -44.46 -21.64 92.53
CA ILE A 12 -44.41 -20.37 91.77
C ILE A 12 -42.96 -20.01 91.41
N VAL A 13 -42.04 -20.15 92.36
CA VAL A 13 -40.62 -19.85 92.13
C VAL A 13 -40.03 -20.79 91.07
N ALA A 14 -40.33 -22.10 91.14
CA ALA A 14 -39.89 -23.05 90.13
C ALA A 14 -40.44 -22.73 88.73
N GLU A 15 -41.70 -22.31 88.65
CA GLU A 15 -42.32 -21.89 87.39
C GLU A 15 -41.69 -20.62 86.83
N ILE A 16 -41.41 -19.61 87.68
CA ILE A 16 -40.69 -18.38 87.27
C ILE A 16 -39.30 -18.72 86.71
N PHE A 17 -38.55 -19.61 87.36
CA PHE A 17 -37.23 -20.01 86.86
C PHE A 17 -37.33 -20.74 85.52
N SER A 18 -38.30 -21.64 85.35
CA SER A 18 -38.54 -22.33 84.08
C SER A 18 -38.90 -21.35 82.97
N GLN A 19 -39.79 -20.38 83.24
CA GLN A 19 -40.18 -19.36 82.27
C GLN A 19 -39.01 -18.45 81.90
N ASN A 20 -38.16 -18.10 82.86
CA ASN A 20 -36.99 -17.26 82.62
C ASN A 20 -35.94 -17.99 81.77
N GLU A 21 -35.70 -19.28 82.03
CA GLU A 21 -34.81 -20.11 81.20
C GLU A 21 -35.35 -20.27 79.77
N GLU A 22 -36.67 -20.42 79.61
CA GLU A 22 -37.30 -20.47 78.30
C GLU A 22 -37.18 -19.14 77.54
N ALA A 23 -37.39 -18.01 78.23
CA ALA A 23 -37.22 -16.68 77.65
C ALA A 23 -35.78 -16.43 77.18
N GLU A 24 -34.78 -16.84 77.98
CA GLU A 24 -33.36 -16.73 77.60
C GLU A 24 -33.04 -17.55 76.34
N LYS A 25 -33.54 -18.80 76.26
CA LYS A 25 -33.39 -19.63 75.05
C LYS A 25 -34.05 -19.00 73.83
N ILE A 26 -35.23 -18.41 73.99
CA ILE A 26 -35.91 -17.70 72.89
C ILE A 26 -35.03 -16.54 72.42
N GLU A 27 -34.51 -15.71 73.32
CA GLU A 27 -33.65 -14.58 72.96
C GLU A 27 -32.37 -15.02 72.21
N GLU A 28 -31.74 -16.11 72.65
CA GLU A 28 -30.59 -16.69 71.95
C GLU A 28 -30.95 -17.17 70.54
N THR A 29 -32.10 -17.84 70.40
CA THR A 29 -32.57 -18.31 69.09
C THR A 29 -32.92 -17.16 68.15
N GLU A 30 -33.53 -16.08 68.65
CA GLU A 30 -33.83 -14.88 67.87
C GLU A 30 -32.56 -14.18 67.41
N LYS A 31 -31.55 -14.06 68.28
CA LYS A 31 -30.23 -13.53 67.92
C LYS A 31 -29.55 -14.38 66.85
N ALA A 32 -29.62 -15.71 66.98
CA ALA A 32 -29.05 -16.62 65.99
C ALA A 32 -29.77 -16.50 64.64
N LEU A 33 -31.11 -16.46 64.64
CA LEU A 33 -31.94 -16.29 63.45
C LEU A 33 -31.67 -14.94 62.76
N SER A 34 -31.57 -13.84 63.52
CA SER A 34 -31.24 -12.52 62.99
C SER A 34 -29.89 -12.53 62.29
N LYS A 35 -28.86 -13.10 62.92
CA LYS A 35 -27.53 -13.24 62.32
C LYS A 35 -27.56 -14.09 61.05
N SER A 36 -28.29 -15.21 61.06
CA SER A 36 -28.43 -16.04 59.86
C SER A 36 -29.15 -15.31 58.73
N ALA A 37 -30.19 -14.53 59.04
CA ALA A 37 -30.91 -13.72 58.06
C ALA A 37 -30.01 -12.64 57.44
N GLU A 38 -29.19 -11.97 58.25
CA GLU A 38 -28.18 -11.01 57.77
C GLU A 38 -27.19 -11.68 56.82
N VAL A 39 -26.60 -12.81 57.21
CA VAL A 39 -25.64 -13.55 56.38
C VAL A 39 -26.27 -14.02 55.08
N ILE A 40 -27.52 -14.51 55.10
CA ILE A 40 -28.25 -14.91 53.89
C ILE A 40 -28.42 -13.71 52.96
N SER A 41 -28.83 -12.56 53.49
CA SER A 41 -29.00 -11.33 52.71
C SER A 41 -27.70 -10.89 52.04
N GLU A 42 -26.58 -10.91 52.78
CA GLU A 42 -25.26 -10.58 52.24
C GLU A 42 -24.82 -11.55 51.13
N LEU A 43 -25.03 -12.86 51.32
CA LEU A 43 -24.70 -13.87 50.33
C LEU A 43 -25.55 -13.73 49.07
N THR A 44 -26.86 -13.45 49.22
CA THR A 44 -27.76 -13.20 48.09
C THR A 44 -27.29 -11.99 47.29
N ALA A 45 -27.00 -10.87 47.94
CA ALA A 45 -26.50 -9.67 47.25
C ALA A 45 -25.14 -9.90 46.57
N SER A 46 -24.26 -10.71 47.18
CA SER A 46 -22.98 -11.08 46.59
C SER A 46 -23.14 -11.96 45.35
N LEU A 47 -24.09 -12.91 45.39
CA LEU A 47 -24.39 -13.79 44.26
C LEU A 47 -25.01 -13.02 43.09
N GLU A 48 -25.96 -12.13 43.36
CA GLU A 48 -26.55 -11.26 42.33
C GLU A 48 -25.47 -10.41 41.63
N ARG A 49 -24.57 -9.78 42.38
CA ARG A 49 -23.45 -9.01 41.80
C ARG A 49 -22.55 -9.88 40.92
N LYS A 50 -22.25 -11.10 41.36
CA LYS A 50 -21.44 -12.04 40.57
C LYS A 50 -22.13 -12.45 39.28
N ASN A 51 -23.42 -12.76 39.33
CA ASN A 51 -24.20 -13.09 38.14
C ASN A 51 -24.20 -11.94 37.13
N THR A 52 -24.46 -10.71 37.58
CA THR A 52 -24.40 -9.54 36.68
C THR A 52 -23.01 -9.39 36.05
N LYS A 53 -21.94 -9.58 36.83
CA LYS A 53 -20.58 -9.50 36.30
C LYS A 53 -20.25 -10.62 35.31
N GLU A 54 -20.80 -11.81 35.52
CA GLU A 54 -20.66 -12.95 34.60
C GLU A 54 -21.37 -12.67 33.27
N GLU A 55 -22.60 -12.13 33.32
CA GLU A 55 -23.34 -11.72 32.12
C GLU A 55 -22.59 -10.64 31.33
N GLU A 56 -22.06 -9.61 32.00
CA GLU A 56 -21.22 -8.57 31.38
C GLU A 56 -20.00 -9.18 30.68
N MET A 57 -19.22 -10.02 31.38
CA MET A 57 -18.04 -10.65 30.81
C MET A 57 -18.38 -11.58 29.64
N SER A 58 -19.52 -12.28 29.70
CA SER A 58 -19.98 -13.12 28.60
C SER A 58 -20.32 -12.29 27.37
N SER A 59 -20.90 -11.10 27.54
CA SER A 59 -21.17 -10.17 26.43
C SER A 59 -19.87 -9.64 25.83
N GLU A 60 -18.93 -9.18 26.66
CA GLU A 60 -17.62 -8.69 26.20
C GLU A 60 -16.84 -9.78 25.44
N LEU A 61 -16.92 -11.03 25.89
CA LEU A 61 -16.31 -12.16 25.19
C LEU A 61 -16.96 -12.44 23.84
N ALA A 62 -18.28 -12.29 23.71
CA ALA A 62 -18.97 -12.45 22.44
C ALA A 62 -18.51 -11.38 21.44
N ASP A 63 -18.49 -10.12 21.86
CA ASP A 63 -18.04 -8.99 21.05
C ASP A 63 -16.59 -9.14 20.59
N LEU A 64 -15.71 -9.59 21.51
CA LEU A 64 -14.30 -9.81 21.20
C LEU A 64 -14.12 -10.95 20.18
N ASN A 65 -14.89 -12.04 20.31
CA ASN A 65 -14.84 -13.15 19.37
C ASN A 65 -15.30 -12.73 17.97
N GLU A 66 -16.34 -11.90 17.87
CA GLU A 66 -16.79 -11.35 16.59
C GLU A 66 -15.72 -10.45 15.96
N SER A 67 -15.11 -9.56 16.76
CA SER A 67 -14.01 -8.71 16.31
C SER A 67 -12.82 -9.51 15.78
N VAL A 68 -12.43 -10.58 16.50
CA VAL A 68 -11.36 -11.50 16.06
C VAL A 68 -11.70 -12.19 14.74
N ALA A 69 -12.95 -12.62 14.57
CA ALA A 69 -13.39 -13.25 13.32
C ALA A 69 -13.29 -12.29 12.14
N ASN A 70 -13.75 -11.04 12.31
CA ASN A 70 -13.70 -10.00 11.28
C ASN A 70 -12.26 -9.66 10.89
N LEU A 71 -11.39 -9.41 11.88
CA LEU A 71 -9.97 -9.12 11.65
C LEU A 71 -9.25 -10.25 10.91
N LYS A 72 -9.61 -11.51 11.18
CA LYS A 72 -9.05 -12.65 10.47
C LYS A 72 -9.43 -12.64 8.99
N THR A 73 -10.69 -12.34 8.68
CA THR A 73 -11.16 -12.22 7.29
C THR A 73 -10.48 -11.06 6.56
N GLU A 74 -10.35 -9.91 7.21
CA GLU A 74 -9.63 -8.76 6.64
C GLU A 74 -8.15 -9.08 6.36
N LEU A 75 -7.48 -9.78 7.27
CA LEU A 75 -6.09 -10.22 7.09
C LEU A 75 -5.93 -11.16 5.89
N GLU A 76 -6.84 -12.13 5.73
CA GLU A 76 -6.82 -13.06 4.59
C GLU A 76 -7.05 -12.32 3.26
N ALA A 77 -7.94 -11.33 3.23
CA ALA A 77 -8.18 -10.49 2.06
C ALA A 77 -6.93 -9.65 1.71
N ALA A 78 -6.34 -8.95 2.69
CA ALA A 78 -5.15 -8.15 2.49
C ALA A 78 -3.95 -8.99 1.99
N GLN A 79 -3.77 -10.21 2.52
CA GLN A 79 -2.73 -11.11 2.03
C GLN A 79 -2.91 -11.52 0.57
N LYS A 80 -4.15 -11.68 0.12
CA LYS A 80 -4.45 -11.98 -1.28
C LYS A 80 -4.14 -10.79 -2.18
N GLU A 81 -4.50 -9.58 -1.76
CA GLU A 81 -4.21 -8.35 -2.52
C GLU A 81 -2.69 -8.12 -2.66
N VAL A 82 -1.92 -8.33 -1.59
CA VAL A 82 -0.44 -8.22 -1.65
C VAL A 82 0.16 -9.22 -2.65
N LYS A 83 -0.31 -10.46 -2.67
CA LYS A 83 0.16 -11.46 -3.65
C LYS A 83 -0.13 -11.03 -5.08
N GLN A 84 -1.36 -10.59 -5.34
CA GLN A 84 -1.76 -10.13 -6.67
C GLN A 84 -0.97 -8.89 -7.10
N SER A 85 -0.72 -7.95 -6.18
CA SER A 85 0.08 -6.75 -6.47
C SER A 85 1.52 -7.11 -6.81
N ASN A 86 2.12 -8.11 -6.15
CA ASN A 86 3.47 -8.58 -6.47
C ASN A 86 3.56 -9.28 -7.82
N GLU A 87 2.54 -10.06 -8.19
CA GLU A 87 2.45 -10.68 -9.52
C GLU A 87 2.36 -9.60 -10.61
N ASN A 88 1.48 -8.61 -10.42
CA ASN A 88 1.36 -7.48 -11.34
C ASN A 88 2.66 -6.67 -11.46
N LEU A 89 3.40 -6.49 -10.34
CA LEU A 89 4.68 -5.80 -10.35
C LEU A 89 5.71 -6.56 -11.19
N ALA A 90 5.83 -7.87 -10.99
CA ALA A 90 6.76 -8.70 -11.77
C ALA A 90 6.43 -8.68 -13.27
N GLU A 91 5.14 -8.72 -13.63
CA GLU A 91 4.71 -8.58 -15.03
C GLU A 91 5.08 -7.21 -15.61
N ALA A 92 4.87 -6.12 -14.84
CA ALA A 92 5.22 -4.77 -15.26
C ALA A 92 6.74 -4.60 -15.44
N GLU A 93 7.55 -5.14 -14.52
CA GLU A 93 9.01 -5.13 -14.62
C GLU A 93 9.50 -5.85 -15.88
N ASN A 94 8.97 -7.04 -16.16
CA ASN A 94 9.31 -7.78 -17.38
C ASN A 94 8.95 -6.99 -18.65
N LYS A 95 7.76 -6.37 -18.67
CA LYS A 95 7.33 -5.55 -19.81
C LYS A 95 8.23 -4.32 -20.00
N ILE A 96 8.66 -3.69 -18.92
CA ILE A 96 9.62 -2.58 -18.98
C ILE A 96 10.95 -3.05 -19.57
N GLU A 97 11.47 -4.21 -19.16
CA GLU A 97 12.70 -4.76 -19.72
C GLU A 97 12.56 -5.11 -21.22
N GLU A 98 11.42 -5.66 -21.64
CA GLU A 98 11.13 -5.87 -23.06
C GLU A 98 11.12 -4.55 -23.85
N MET A 99 10.45 -3.53 -23.33
CA MET A 99 10.41 -2.20 -23.94
C MET A 99 11.79 -1.54 -24.03
N LYS A 100 12.65 -1.71 -23.02
CA LYS A 100 14.03 -1.22 -23.05
C LYS A 100 14.83 -1.88 -24.17
N ARG A 101 14.72 -3.22 -24.31
CA ARG A 101 15.36 -3.96 -25.41
C ARG A 101 14.85 -3.50 -26.78
N ASP A 102 13.53 -3.31 -26.91
CA ASP A 102 12.92 -2.79 -28.14
C ASP A 102 13.45 -1.39 -28.50
N LYS A 103 13.53 -0.48 -27.51
CA LYS A 103 14.05 0.86 -27.73
C LYS A 103 15.53 0.86 -28.11
N ALA A 104 16.34 0.03 -27.46
CA ALA A 104 17.74 -0.15 -27.81
C ALA A 104 17.89 -0.68 -29.24
N ALA A 105 17.10 -1.68 -29.64
CA ALA A 105 17.09 -2.22 -30.99
C ALA A 105 16.72 -1.15 -32.03
N GLU A 106 15.74 -0.31 -31.75
CA GLU A 106 15.31 0.79 -32.61
C GLU A 106 16.45 1.80 -32.85
N VAL A 107 17.12 2.24 -31.78
CA VAL A 107 18.27 3.16 -31.87
C VAL A 107 19.39 2.54 -32.70
N ARG A 108 19.74 1.28 -32.42
CA ARG A 108 20.78 0.53 -33.13
C ARG A 108 20.46 0.36 -34.61
N MET A 109 19.21 0.08 -34.96
CA MET A 109 18.78 -0.01 -36.36
C MET A 109 18.86 1.35 -37.09
N ASN A 110 18.56 2.46 -36.39
CA ASN A 110 18.73 3.80 -36.95
C ASN A 110 20.21 4.10 -37.20
N GLU A 111 21.11 3.71 -36.30
CA GLU A 111 22.56 3.87 -36.49
C GLU A 111 23.09 3.06 -37.68
N LEU A 112 22.65 1.80 -37.84
CA LEU A 112 23.03 0.97 -38.99
C LEU A 112 22.50 1.57 -40.31
N SER A 113 21.29 2.14 -40.28
CA SER A 113 20.70 2.82 -41.43
C SER A 113 21.48 4.09 -41.78
N ALA A 114 21.87 4.89 -40.79
CA ALA A 114 22.69 6.09 -40.98
C ALA A 114 24.08 5.78 -41.53
N ALA A 115 24.68 4.65 -41.12
CA ALA A 115 25.94 4.16 -41.68
C ALA A 115 25.79 3.50 -43.07
N GLY A 116 24.56 3.38 -43.59
CA GLY A 116 24.28 2.75 -44.88
C GLY A 116 24.53 1.23 -44.91
N VAL A 117 24.54 0.58 -43.73
CA VAL A 117 24.80 -0.87 -43.58
C VAL A 117 23.57 -1.64 -43.07
N ALA A 118 22.39 -1.00 -43.09
CA ALA A 118 21.14 -1.68 -42.81
C ALA A 118 20.83 -2.71 -43.92
N LEU A 119 20.52 -3.93 -43.51
CA LEU A 119 20.16 -5.02 -44.43
C LEU A 119 18.75 -4.80 -44.98
N SER A 120 18.49 -5.38 -46.15
CA SER A 120 17.14 -5.42 -46.74
C SER A 120 16.15 -6.17 -45.85
N ASP A 121 16.59 -7.25 -45.19
CA ASP A 121 15.83 -7.92 -44.13
C ASP A 121 16.01 -7.24 -42.77
N LYS A 122 15.33 -6.10 -42.61
CA LYS A 122 15.34 -5.32 -41.37
C LYS A 122 14.80 -6.10 -40.17
N LYS A 123 13.88 -7.05 -40.37
CA LYS A 123 13.24 -7.78 -39.28
C LYS A 123 14.25 -8.71 -38.60
N THR A 124 14.98 -9.50 -39.39
CA THR A 124 16.02 -10.39 -38.85
C THR A 124 17.17 -9.60 -38.22
N GLN A 125 17.57 -8.49 -38.83
CA GLN A 125 18.61 -7.63 -38.25
C GLN A 125 18.15 -6.99 -36.94
N THR A 126 16.89 -6.52 -36.86
CA THR A 126 16.32 -5.94 -35.62
C THR A 126 16.30 -6.97 -34.49
N SER A 127 15.85 -8.20 -34.75
CA SER A 127 15.90 -9.27 -33.76
C SER A 127 17.32 -9.57 -33.28
N LYS A 128 18.30 -9.53 -34.19
CA LYS A 128 19.71 -9.79 -33.85
C LYS A 128 20.28 -8.67 -32.97
N VAL A 129 20.04 -7.40 -33.31
CA VAL A 129 20.55 -6.27 -32.52
C VAL A 129 19.77 -6.01 -31.23
N ARG A 130 18.55 -6.54 -31.10
CA ARG A 130 17.75 -6.46 -29.86
C ARG A 130 18.39 -7.21 -28.70
N GLU A 131 18.98 -8.36 -28.98
CA GLU A 131 19.58 -9.24 -27.97
C GLU A 131 21.07 -8.95 -27.72
N MET A 132 21.66 -8.03 -28.48
CA MET A 132 23.06 -7.62 -28.31
C MET A 132 23.21 -6.68 -27.10
N ASP A 133 24.38 -6.70 -26.47
CA ASP A 133 24.82 -5.61 -25.61
C ASP A 133 25.45 -4.49 -26.45
N ASP A 134 25.83 -3.38 -25.81
CA ASP A 134 26.35 -2.21 -26.52
C ASP A 134 27.71 -2.48 -27.18
N GLU A 135 28.58 -3.27 -26.55
CA GLU A 135 29.94 -3.58 -27.04
C GLU A 135 29.91 -4.54 -28.24
N THR A 136 29.04 -5.55 -28.19
CA THR A 136 28.80 -6.46 -29.31
C THR A 136 28.15 -5.74 -30.48
N PHE A 137 27.26 -4.78 -30.21
CA PHE A 137 26.66 -3.96 -31.26
C PHE A 137 27.68 -3.04 -31.94
N THR A 138 28.54 -2.35 -31.20
CA THR A 138 29.57 -1.48 -31.79
C THR A 138 30.51 -2.28 -32.68
N SER A 139 30.97 -3.43 -32.21
CA SER A 139 31.82 -4.35 -33.00
C SER A 139 31.11 -4.82 -34.27
N TYR A 140 29.84 -5.24 -34.15
CA TYR A 140 29.04 -5.67 -35.30
C TYR A 140 28.84 -4.56 -36.35
N LYS A 141 28.59 -3.32 -35.90
CA LYS A 141 28.46 -2.15 -36.78
C LYS A 141 29.76 -1.86 -37.53
N GLU A 142 30.89 -1.88 -36.84
CA GLU A 142 32.21 -1.65 -37.45
C GLU A 142 32.58 -2.73 -38.47
N GLU A 143 32.30 -3.99 -38.17
CA GLU A 143 32.48 -5.10 -39.12
C GLU A 143 31.66 -4.89 -40.40
N LEU A 144 30.40 -4.48 -40.28
CA LEU A 144 29.55 -4.21 -41.44
C LEU A 144 30.04 -3.03 -42.28
N ILE A 145 30.50 -1.96 -41.64
CA ILE A 145 31.08 -0.80 -42.34
C ILE A 145 32.35 -1.21 -43.09
N SER A 146 33.22 -1.99 -42.43
CA SER A 146 34.45 -2.50 -43.02
C SER A 146 34.18 -3.41 -44.21
N LEU A 147 33.19 -4.30 -44.10
CA LEU A 147 32.73 -5.15 -45.20
C LEU A 147 32.19 -4.34 -46.37
N ARG A 148 31.35 -3.33 -46.10
CA ARG A 148 30.81 -2.45 -47.14
C ARG A 148 31.95 -1.74 -47.89
N LYS A 149 32.90 -1.16 -47.17
CA LYS A 149 34.05 -0.49 -47.77
C LYS A 149 34.89 -1.44 -48.63
N ALA A 150 35.17 -2.65 -48.12
CA ALA A 150 35.91 -3.65 -48.90
C ALA A 150 35.18 -4.05 -50.19
N VAL A 151 33.84 -4.17 -50.15
CA VAL A 151 33.03 -4.44 -51.35
C VAL A 151 33.03 -3.25 -52.30
N GLU A 152 32.95 -2.02 -51.79
CA GLU A 152 33.04 -0.80 -52.61
C GLU A 152 34.42 -0.69 -53.30
N ASP A 153 35.52 -0.96 -52.57
CA ASP A 153 36.88 -0.97 -53.11
C ASP A 153 37.06 -2.08 -54.17
N GLU A 154 36.49 -3.27 -53.96
CA GLU A 154 36.51 -4.38 -54.95
C GLU A 154 35.70 -4.03 -56.22
N LEU A 155 34.54 -3.40 -56.06
CA LEU A 155 33.73 -2.91 -57.18
C LEU A 155 34.44 -1.79 -57.95
N HIS A 156 35.17 -0.91 -57.28
CA HIS A 156 35.90 0.16 -57.93
C HIS A 156 37.11 -0.37 -58.72
N ASN A 157 37.87 -1.31 -58.14
CA ASN A 157 39.02 -1.94 -58.81
C ASN A 157 38.59 -2.80 -60.00
N SER A 158 37.45 -3.49 -59.93
CA SER A 158 36.92 -4.26 -61.07
C SER A 158 36.41 -3.38 -62.22
N PHE A 159 36.06 -2.13 -61.96
CA PHE A 159 35.76 -1.13 -63.00
C PHE A 159 37.04 -0.56 -63.65
N GLU A 160 38.09 -0.30 -62.87
CA GLU A 160 39.36 0.22 -63.42
C GLU A 160 40.14 -0.83 -64.23
N GLU A 161 39.97 -2.12 -63.96
CA GLU A 161 40.54 -3.18 -64.81
C GLU A 161 39.82 -3.35 -66.16
N GLU A 162 38.61 -2.81 -66.35
CA GLU A 162 37.91 -2.79 -67.65
C GLU A 162 38.18 -1.51 -68.49
N GLU A 163 38.59 -0.40 -67.87
CA GLU A 163 38.93 0.86 -68.55
C GLU A 163 40.43 1.10 -68.76
N GLY A 164 41.25 0.05 -68.64
CA GLY A 164 42.68 0.07 -68.94
C GLY A 164 43.03 0.09 -70.44
N SER A 165 42.49 1.03 -71.23
CA SER A 165 43.17 1.54 -72.43
C SER A 165 42.74 2.98 -72.74
N GLU A 166 43.51 3.94 -72.25
CA GLU A 166 44.04 5.13 -72.94
C GLU A 166 44.28 6.28 -71.95
N GLU A 167 45.49 6.81 -72.02
CA GLU A 167 46.07 7.87 -71.17
C GLU A 167 45.40 9.24 -71.41
N GLU A 168 45.44 10.11 -70.41
CA GLU A 168 46.32 11.31 -70.35
C GLU A 168 45.65 12.57 -69.75
N GLU A 169 46.31 13.10 -68.70
CA GLU A 169 46.53 14.50 -68.28
C GLU A 169 45.44 15.60 -68.16
N GLY A 170 45.61 16.36 -67.06
CA GLY A 170 45.24 17.79 -66.89
C GLY A 170 44.04 18.02 -65.98
N SER A 171 43.95 19.01 -65.09
CA SER A 171 44.74 20.18 -64.71
C SER A 171 44.05 20.78 -63.47
N GLU A 172 44.79 21.54 -62.67
CA GLU A 172 44.43 22.26 -61.44
C GLU A 172 43.32 23.33 -61.57
N GLU A 173 42.94 23.87 -60.39
CA GLU A 173 42.16 25.10 -60.05
C GLU A 173 40.70 24.85 -59.57
N GLU A 174 40.11 25.57 -58.61
CA GLU A 174 40.51 26.46 -57.50
C GLU A 174 39.17 26.86 -56.80
N GLU A 175 39.20 27.07 -55.48
CA GLU A 175 38.36 27.92 -54.59
C GLU A 175 36.81 28.12 -54.71
N GLY A 176 36.21 28.32 -53.52
CA GLY A 176 35.00 29.14 -53.27
C GLY A 176 33.98 28.45 -52.34
N SER A 177 33.83 28.78 -51.04
CA SER A 177 33.12 29.94 -50.45
C SER A 177 31.64 29.97 -50.89
N GLU A 178 30.58 30.13 -50.09
CA GLU A 178 30.30 30.69 -48.74
C GLU A 178 28.82 30.36 -48.40
N GLU A 179 28.48 30.37 -47.10
CA GLU A 179 27.24 30.91 -46.45
C GLU A 179 25.83 30.42 -46.89
N GLU A 180 24.72 30.45 -46.14
CA GLU A 180 24.09 31.36 -45.15
C GLU A 180 22.96 30.51 -44.48
N GLU A 181 22.79 30.44 -43.15
CA GLU A 181 21.93 31.26 -42.27
C GLU A 181 20.40 31.32 -42.54
N GLY A 182 19.64 31.35 -41.43
CA GLY A 182 18.24 31.80 -41.33
C GLY A 182 17.20 30.68 -41.30
N SER A 183 16.16 30.68 -40.47
CA SER A 183 15.61 31.69 -39.56
C SER A 183 14.56 31.02 -38.67
N GLU A 184 14.43 31.58 -37.46
CA GLU A 184 13.32 31.53 -36.52
C GLU A 184 11.92 31.63 -37.16
N GLU A 185 10.91 31.06 -36.49
CA GLU A 185 9.70 31.82 -36.16
C GLU A 185 8.92 31.14 -35.01
N GLU A 186 8.68 31.95 -33.98
CA GLU A 186 7.71 31.76 -32.90
C GLU A 186 6.29 32.03 -33.42
N GLU A 187 5.28 31.35 -32.88
CA GLU A 187 3.93 31.93 -32.78
C GLU A 187 3.27 31.50 -31.46
N GLU A 188 3.19 32.48 -30.54
CA GLU A 188 2.20 32.53 -29.47
C GLU A 188 0.81 32.82 -30.04
N GLY A 189 -0.24 32.22 -29.49
CA GLY A 189 -1.59 32.58 -29.91
C GLY A 189 -2.76 31.90 -29.22
N SER A 190 -3.14 32.45 -28.07
CA SER A 190 -4.52 32.61 -27.57
C SER A 190 -5.22 31.48 -26.79
N GLU A 191 -5.77 31.95 -25.66
CA GLU A 191 -6.63 31.28 -24.69
C GLU A 191 -8.04 31.02 -25.24
N GLU A 192 -8.49 29.78 -25.13
CA GLU A 192 -9.88 29.42 -24.82
C GLU A 192 -9.79 28.08 -24.08
N THR A 193 -10.09 28.04 -22.78
CA THR A 193 -10.06 26.78 -22.01
C THR A 193 -11.36 26.01 -22.26
N PRO A 194 -11.34 24.87 -22.99
CA PRO A 194 -12.51 24.03 -23.13
C PRO A 194 -12.82 23.34 -21.79
N PRO A 195 -14.09 22.96 -21.53
CA PRO A 195 -14.45 22.23 -20.32
C PRO A 195 -13.58 20.97 -20.20
N ALA A 196 -12.98 20.79 -19.02
CA ALA A 196 -11.98 19.75 -18.76
C ALA A 196 -12.51 18.36 -19.13
N ASN A 197 -12.01 17.82 -20.24
CA ASN A 197 -12.11 16.41 -20.55
C ASN A 197 -11.04 15.70 -19.73
N ILE A 198 -11.40 15.29 -18.52
CA ILE A 198 -10.48 14.61 -17.61
C ILE A 198 -10.29 13.19 -18.15
N ASP A 199 -9.15 12.96 -18.81
CA ASP A 199 -8.70 11.61 -19.12
C ASP A 199 -8.54 10.83 -17.80
N PRO A 200 -9.21 9.68 -17.61
CA PRO A 200 -9.12 8.90 -16.38
C PRO A 200 -7.67 8.56 -15.99
N ASN A 201 -6.75 8.47 -16.95
CA ASN A 201 -5.33 8.21 -16.66
C ASN A 201 -4.62 9.42 -16.05
N VAL A 202 -5.04 10.65 -16.39
CA VAL A 202 -4.51 11.89 -15.80
C VAL A 202 -5.09 12.13 -14.40
N ALA A 203 -6.33 11.72 -14.15
CA ALA A 203 -6.93 11.74 -12.81
C ALA A 203 -6.21 10.80 -11.85
N VAL A 204 -5.78 9.61 -12.33
CA VAL A 204 -4.98 8.66 -11.55
C VAL A 204 -3.59 9.22 -11.25
N ALA A 205 -2.94 9.88 -12.22
CA ALA A 205 -1.65 10.55 -11.99
C ALA A 205 -1.76 11.72 -10.98
N ALA A 206 -2.86 12.51 -11.03
CA ALA A 206 -3.12 13.57 -10.06
C ALA A 206 -3.43 13.00 -8.65
N ALA A 207 -4.10 11.86 -8.56
CA ALA A 207 -4.34 11.16 -7.30
C ALA A 207 -3.03 10.60 -6.70
N MET A 208 -2.14 10.05 -7.53
CA MET A 208 -0.83 9.57 -7.08
C MET A 208 0.11 10.71 -6.63
N ASN A 209 0.00 11.89 -7.24
CA ASN A 209 0.74 13.08 -6.77
C ASN A 209 0.25 13.59 -5.40
N LEU A 210 -1.02 13.37 -5.04
CA LEU A 210 -1.54 13.66 -3.70
C LEU A 210 -1.04 12.67 -2.64
N GLU A 211 -0.66 11.44 -3.03
CA GLU A 211 -0.05 10.45 -2.14
C GLU A 211 1.45 10.69 -1.90
N LEU A 212 2.18 11.23 -2.87
CA LEU A 212 3.63 11.43 -2.76
C LEU A 212 4.01 12.80 -2.15
N GLN A 213 3.21 13.84 -2.36
CA GLN A 213 3.36 15.13 -1.68
C GLN A 213 1.99 15.79 -1.48
N PRO A 214 1.39 15.71 -0.28
CA PRO A 214 0.18 16.48 -0.01
C PRO A 214 0.51 17.96 -0.16
N SER A 215 -0.16 18.65 -1.10
CA SER A 215 0.01 20.09 -1.29
C SER A 215 -0.11 20.81 0.06
N ASP A 216 0.74 21.81 0.32
CA ASP A 216 0.79 22.56 1.59
C ASP A 216 -0.59 23.09 2.04
N ASN A 217 -1.50 23.26 1.09
CA ASN A 217 -2.88 23.66 1.32
C ASN A 217 -3.70 22.60 2.10
N ILE A 218 -3.50 21.32 1.84
CA ILE A 218 -4.23 20.22 2.49
C ILE A 218 -3.74 20.04 3.92
N ILE A 219 -2.43 20.06 4.16
CA ILE A 219 -1.83 19.96 5.50
C ILE A 219 -2.34 21.09 6.40
N ASN A 220 -2.34 22.33 5.88
CA ASN A 220 -2.85 23.50 6.60
C ASN A 220 -4.35 23.38 6.93
N LYS A 221 -5.14 22.79 6.03
CA LYS A 221 -6.59 22.57 6.26
C LYS A 221 -6.83 21.55 7.37
N TYR A 222 -6.07 20.45 7.41
CA TYR A 222 -6.17 19.44 8.47
C TYR A 222 -5.68 19.96 9.82
N GLN A 223 -4.60 20.75 9.86
CA GLN A 223 -4.15 21.39 11.10
C GLN A 223 -5.20 22.36 11.66
N LYS A 224 -5.85 23.17 10.82
CA LYS A 224 -6.93 24.06 11.25
C LYS A 224 -8.13 23.28 11.78
N LEU A 225 -8.49 22.17 11.15
CA LEU A 225 -9.58 21.31 11.60
C LEU A 225 -9.26 20.66 12.96
N GLY A 226 -8.05 20.14 13.13
CA GLY A 226 -7.61 19.54 14.40
C GLY A 226 -7.58 20.56 15.54
N LYS A 227 -7.14 21.79 15.26
CA LYS A 227 -7.14 22.88 16.25
C LYS A 227 -8.57 23.28 16.64
N ALA A 228 -9.47 23.39 15.67
CA ALA A 228 -10.88 23.67 15.92
C ALA A 228 -11.57 22.56 16.74
N MET A 229 -11.26 21.29 16.49
CA MET A 229 -11.78 20.17 17.30
C MET A 229 -11.24 20.19 18.74
N ALA A 230 -9.94 20.44 18.92
CA ALA A 230 -9.33 20.53 20.25
C ALA A 230 -9.90 21.70 21.06
N ASP A 231 -10.16 22.84 20.43
CA ASP A 231 -10.78 24.00 21.08
C ASP A 231 -12.24 23.71 21.45
N ASN A 232 -12.96 22.92 20.64
CA ASN A 232 -14.33 22.51 20.96
C ASN A 232 -14.38 21.52 22.14
N MET A 233 -13.37 20.65 22.27
CA MET A 233 -13.25 19.72 23.41
C MET A 233 -12.85 20.41 24.71
N LYS A 234 -12.16 21.55 24.67
CA LYS A 234 -11.80 22.32 25.87
C LYS A 234 -12.94 23.18 26.41
N ASN A 235 -13.96 23.41 25.59
CA ASN A 235 -15.15 24.20 25.94
C ASN A 235 -16.39 23.33 26.23
N SER A 236 -16.24 22.00 26.26
CA SER A 236 -17.23 21.05 26.83
C SER A 236 -16.78 20.58 28.21
#